data_AF-A0A507SRX4-F1
#
_entry.id   AF-A0A507SRX4-F1
#
_cell.length_a   1.000
_cell.length_b   1.000
_cell.length_c   1.000
_cell.angle_alpha   90.00
_cell.angle_beta   90.00
_cell.angle_gamma   90.00
#
_symmetry.space_group_name_H-M   'P 1'
#
loop_
_entity.id
_entity.type
_entity.pdbx_description
1 polymer ?
#
loop_
_entity_poly.entity_id
_entity_poly.type
_entity_poly.pdbx_seq_one_letter_code
_entity_poly.pdbx_strand_id
1 'polypeptide(L)'
;MRNKKLAWLSVLTVSSIATPMLAAACNETKDYNKLVNVKLKDQSANKLAKDVTADDIEVSSTDKTLKLKVTSVNVSATDKNSVTVIIQVRDSSSKKTHTITKILSGFKTEKGQNNSNEGGGK
;
A
#
# COMPACT_ATOMS: atom_id res chain seq x y z
N MET A 1 -69.66 -15.65 -31.00
CA MET A 1 -69.90 -14.22 -31.33
C MET A 1 -68.91 -13.39 -30.52
N ARG A 2 -67.89 -12.77 -31.14
CA ARG A 2 -67.84 -11.33 -31.50
C ARG A 2 -68.05 -10.45 -30.23
N ASN A 3 -67.13 -9.63 -29.71
CA ASN A 3 -66.22 -8.69 -30.38
C ASN A 3 -65.28 -8.01 -29.36
N LYS A 4 -64.01 -7.75 -29.77
CA LYS A 4 -63.28 -6.45 -29.79
C LYS A 4 -63.20 -5.60 -28.49
N LYS A 5 -62.14 -4.87 -28.11
CA LYS A 5 -61.07 -4.16 -28.84
C LYS A 5 -59.85 -3.97 -27.93
N LEU A 6 -58.68 -3.95 -28.57
CA LEU A 6 -57.42 -3.38 -28.09
C LEU A 6 -57.60 -1.91 -27.67
N ALA A 7 -57.02 -1.52 -26.54
CA ALA A 7 -56.64 -0.14 -26.28
C ALA A 7 -55.16 -0.11 -25.87
N TRP A 8 -54.39 0.40 -26.80
CA TRP A 8 -52.97 0.68 -26.76
C TRP A 8 -52.77 1.99 -25.98
N LEU A 9 -52.00 1.97 -24.89
CA LEU A 9 -51.55 3.18 -24.21
C LEU A 9 -50.03 3.13 -24.13
N SER A 10 -49.43 3.71 -25.17
CA SER A 10 -48.00 3.96 -25.32
C SER A 10 -47.56 4.95 -24.25
N VAL A 11 -46.89 4.47 -23.20
CA VAL A 11 -46.15 5.36 -22.30
C VAL A 11 -44.79 5.61 -22.95
N LEU A 12 -44.66 6.73 -23.65
CA LEU A 12 -43.37 7.31 -24.01
C LEU A 12 -42.73 7.87 -22.73
N THR A 13 -42.12 7.00 -21.92
CA THR A 13 -41.20 7.46 -20.90
C THR A 13 -40.00 8.07 -21.62
N VAL A 14 -39.93 9.39 -21.59
CA VAL A 14 -38.83 10.21 -22.10
C VAL A 14 -37.53 9.67 -21.51
N SER A 15 -36.74 8.98 -22.33
CA SER A 15 -35.40 8.53 -21.97
C SER A 15 -34.47 9.73 -22.00
N SER A 16 -34.54 10.56 -20.96
CA SER A 16 -33.47 11.49 -20.63
C SER A 16 -32.25 10.66 -20.22
N ILE A 17 -31.46 10.23 -21.20
CA ILE A 17 -30.09 9.79 -20.97
C ILE A 17 -29.32 11.03 -20.53
N ALA A 18 -29.40 11.33 -19.23
CA ALA A 18 -28.41 12.15 -18.57
C ALA A 18 -27.10 11.40 -18.71
N THR A 19 -26.35 11.71 -19.77
CA THR A 19 -24.96 11.30 -19.86
C THR A 19 -24.30 11.92 -18.64
N PRO A 20 -23.80 11.12 -17.68
CA PRO A 20 -22.96 11.69 -16.65
C PRO A 20 -21.82 12.35 -17.40
N MET A 21 -21.68 13.68 -17.29
CA MET A 21 -20.43 14.33 -17.66
C MET A 21 -19.38 13.58 -16.86
N LEU A 22 -18.58 12.76 -17.53
CA LEU A 22 -17.33 12.30 -16.98
C LEU A 22 -16.52 13.57 -16.79
N ALA A 23 -16.65 14.16 -15.60
CA ALA A 23 -15.63 15.02 -15.07
C ALA A 23 -14.35 14.18 -15.20
N ALA A 24 -13.50 14.58 -16.16
CA ALA A 24 -12.13 14.14 -16.19
C ALA A 24 -11.52 14.69 -14.90
N ALA A 25 -11.72 13.95 -13.81
CA ALA A 25 -10.94 14.13 -12.63
C ALA A 25 -9.50 13.90 -13.11
N CYS A 26 -8.70 14.97 -13.15
CA CYS A 26 -7.26 14.88 -13.09
C CYS A 26 -6.96 14.00 -11.87
N ASN A 27 -6.87 12.70 -12.12
CA ASN A 27 -6.59 11.71 -11.11
C ASN A 27 -5.08 11.77 -10.92
N GLU A 28 -4.62 12.80 -10.21
CA GLU A 28 -3.29 12.81 -9.63
C GLU A 28 -3.18 11.53 -8.82
N THR A 29 -2.53 10.55 -9.43
CA THR A 29 -2.45 9.22 -8.86
C THR A 29 -1.50 9.33 -7.69
N LYS A 30 -2.06 9.39 -6.47
CA LYS A 30 -1.28 9.49 -5.24
C LYS A 30 -0.21 8.40 -5.23
N ASP A 31 1.05 8.81 -5.18
CA ASP A 31 2.17 7.89 -5.06
C ASP A 31 2.37 7.52 -3.59
N TYR A 32 1.65 6.48 -3.14
CA TYR A 32 1.71 6.01 -1.76
C TYR A 32 3.12 5.59 -1.32
N ASN A 33 4.02 5.22 -2.25
CA ASN A 33 5.40 4.88 -1.89
C ASN A 33 6.20 6.09 -1.42
N LYS A 34 5.89 7.30 -1.90
CA LYS A 34 6.53 8.55 -1.45
C LYS A 34 5.93 9.07 -0.15
N LEU A 35 4.65 8.78 0.08
CA LEU A 35 3.92 9.27 1.24
C LEU A 35 4.17 8.42 2.50
N VAL A 36 4.45 7.12 2.33
CA VAL A 36 4.70 6.21 3.45
C VAL A 36 6.20 6.06 3.71
N ASN A 37 6.59 6.36 4.95
CA ASN A 37 7.91 6.14 5.49
C ASN A 37 7.91 4.90 6.38
N VAL A 38 8.98 4.12 6.29
CA VAL A 38 9.16 2.88 7.04
C VAL A 38 10.53 2.94 7.68
N LYS A 39 10.57 2.78 8.99
CA LYS A 39 11.80 2.76 9.77
C LYS A 39 11.78 1.60 10.74
N LEU A 40 12.97 1.23 11.18
CA LEU A 40 13.10 0.34 12.32
C LEU A 40 13.00 1.16 13.59
N LYS A 41 12.43 0.56 14.65
CA LYS A 41 12.59 1.10 15.99
C LYS A 41 14.05 0.94 16.43
N ASP A 42 14.58 1.93 17.14
CA ASP A 42 16.01 1.98 17.52
C ASP A 42 16.52 0.71 18.21
N GLN A 43 15.68 0.09 19.05
CA GLN A 43 16.04 -1.11 19.81
C GLN A 43 16.17 -2.36 18.93
N SER A 44 15.62 -2.33 17.71
CA SER A 44 15.55 -3.48 16.82
C SER A 44 16.71 -3.51 15.81
N ALA A 45 17.54 -2.45 15.74
CA ALA A 45 18.61 -2.31 14.74
C ALA A 45 19.70 -3.38 14.86
N ASN A 46 19.83 -4.00 16.03
CA ASN A 46 20.78 -5.08 16.28
C ASN A 46 20.22 -6.49 16.06
N LYS A 47 18.93 -6.61 15.70
CA LYS A 47 18.30 -7.91 15.45
C LYS A 47 18.79 -8.51 14.13
N LEU A 48 18.77 -9.83 14.07
CA LEU A 48 18.94 -10.55 12.80
C LEU A 48 17.69 -10.32 11.95
N ALA A 49 17.83 -10.29 10.63
CA ALA A 49 16.69 -10.09 9.71
C ALA A 49 15.51 -11.05 10.00
N LYS A 50 15.83 -12.29 10.39
CA LYS A 50 14.86 -13.35 10.73
C LYS A 50 14.09 -13.10 12.04
N ASP A 51 14.64 -12.29 12.94
CA ASP A 51 14.06 -12.00 14.27
C ASP A 51 13.27 -10.68 14.26
N VAL A 52 13.22 -10.00 13.11
CA VAL A 52 12.44 -8.77 12.91
C VAL A 52 10.98 -9.12 12.74
N THR A 53 10.14 -8.51 13.58
CA THR A 53 8.69 -8.69 13.55
C THR A 53 7.99 -7.40 13.15
N ALA A 54 6.67 -7.43 12.97
CA ALA A 54 5.88 -6.23 12.67
C ALA A 54 5.99 -5.16 13.78
N ASP A 55 6.14 -5.58 15.05
CA ASP A 55 6.28 -4.66 16.19
C ASP A 55 7.61 -3.90 16.20
N ASP A 56 8.61 -4.40 15.48
CA ASP A 56 9.93 -3.76 15.32
C ASP A 56 9.93 -2.65 14.25
N ILE A 57 8.86 -2.60 13.45
CA ILE A 57 8.74 -1.66 12.33
C ILE A 57 7.86 -0.49 12.75
N GLU A 58 8.37 0.71 12.54
CA GLU A 58 7.60 1.94 12.62
C GLU A 58 7.19 2.38 11.21
N VAL A 59 5.89 2.55 11.00
CA VAL A 59 5.34 3.08 9.75
C VAL A 59 4.69 4.43 10.02
N SER A 60 5.04 5.42 9.22
CA SER A 60 4.47 6.76 9.27
C SER A 60 4.11 7.25 7.88
N SER A 61 3.20 8.23 7.81
CA SER A 61 2.76 8.85 6.57
C SER A 61 2.84 10.36 6.69
N THR A 62 3.25 11.03 5.61
CA THR A 62 3.13 12.50 5.51
C THR A 62 1.70 12.96 5.29
N ASP A 63 0.84 12.09 4.74
CA ASP A 63 -0.59 12.31 4.56
C ASP A 63 -1.39 11.71 5.74
N LYS A 64 -2.14 12.58 6.45
CA LYS A 64 -2.96 12.21 7.62
C LYS A 64 -4.24 11.45 7.26
N THR A 65 -4.66 11.44 5.99
CA THR A 65 -5.85 10.70 5.57
C THR A 65 -5.58 9.20 5.39
N LEU A 66 -4.30 8.80 5.41
CA LEU A 66 -3.86 7.42 5.26
C LEU A 66 -3.79 6.71 6.60
N LYS A 67 -4.41 5.54 6.67
CA LYS A 67 -4.22 4.59 7.77
C LYS A 67 -3.29 3.48 7.30
N LEU A 68 -2.19 3.30 8.02
CA LEU A 68 -1.16 2.32 7.70
C LEU A 68 -1.28 1.11 8.62
N LYS A 69 -1.09 -0.08 8.07
CA LYS A 69 -0.99 -1.32 8.84
C LYS A 69 0.06 -2.22 8.23
N VAL A 70 1.08 -2.60 9.00
CA VAL A 70 2.01 -3.65 8.60
C VAL A 70 1.25 -4.98 8.60
N THR A 71 1.21 -5.65 7.46
CA THR A 71 0.51 -6.94 7.32
C THR A 71 1.46 -8.12 7.31
N SER A 72 2.69 -7.92 6.87
CA SER A 72 3.69 -8.98 6.84
C SER A 72 5.10 -8.42 6.87
N VAL A 73 6.00 -9.18 7.48
CA VAL A 73 7.44 -8.91 7.57
C VAL A 73 8.13 -10.23 7.27
N ASN A 74 8.91 -10.29 6.20
CA ASN A 74 9.61 -11.51 5.79
C ASN A 74 11.06 -11.18 5.45
N VAL A 75 11.97 -12.10 5.75
CA VAL A 75 13.35 -12.01 5.25
C VAL A 75 13.31 -12.01 3.73
N SER A 76 14.08 -11.11 3.10
CA SER A 76 14.13 -11.05 1.65
C SER A 76 14.72 -12.34 1.09
N ALA A 77 14.07 -12.89 0.06
CA ALA A 77 14.53 -14.10 -0.61
C ALA A 77 15.87 -13.89 -1.34
N THR A 78 16.15 -12.64 -1.73
CA THR A 78 17.34 -12.26 -2.51
C THR A 78 18.50 -11.80 -1.63
N ASP A 79 18.22 -11.27 -0.44
CA ASP A 79 19.22 -10.74 0.49
C ASP A 79 18.86 -11.07 1.94
N LYS A 80 19.70 -11.88 2.59
CA LYS A 80 19.51 -12.30 3.99
C LYS A 80 19.75 -11.19 5.00
N ASN A 81 20.33 -10.06 4.59
CA ASN A 81 20.54 -8.86 5.41
C ASN A 81 19.38 -7.87 5.25
N SER A 82 18.33 -8.26 4.53
CA SER A 82 17.20 -7.42 4.20
C SER A 82 15.88 -8.07 4.60
N VAL A 83 14.91 -7.22 4.93
CA VAL A 83 13.55 -7.60 5.31
C VAL A 83 12.57 -6.88 4.40
N THR A 84 11.67 -7.66 3.81
CA THR A 84 10.54 -7.19 3.03
C THR A 84 9.35 -6.95 3.95
N VAL A 85 8.93 -5.69 4.03
CA VAL A 85 7.77 -5.24 4.82
C VAL A 85 6.61 -4.96 3.86
N ILE A 86 5.50 -5.64 4.06
CA ILE A 86 4.25 -5.43 3.34
C ILE A 86 3.33 -4.57 4.20
N ILE A 87 2.87 -3.45 3.65
CA ILE A 87 2.07 -2.46 4.35
C ILE A 87 0.78 -2.24 3.59
N GLN A 88 -0.33 -2.40 4.29
CA GLN A 88 -1.64 -2.00 3.81
C GLN A 88 -1.87 -0.52 4.11
N VAL A 89 -2.21 0.23 3.07
CA VAL A 89 -2.53 1.66 3.10
C VAL A 89 -4.01 1.81 2.81
N ARG A 90 -4.79 2.24 3.80
CA ARG A 90 -6.20 2.57 3.63
C ARG A 90 -6.33 4.08 3.50
N ASP A 91 -6.70 4.55 2.31
CA ASP A 91 -6.93 5.96 2.04
C ASP A 91 -8.38 6.32 2.39
N SER A 92 -8.54 7.20 3.37
CA SER A 92 -9.86 7.63 3.83
C SER A 92 -10.55 8.57 2.84
N SER A 93 -9.79 9.22 1.94
CA SER A 93 -10.27 10.13 0.90
C SER A 93 -10.89 9.36 -0.26
N SER A 94 -10.18 8.37 -0.80
CA SER A 94 -10.68 7.55 -1.92
C SER A 94 -11.48 6.32 -1.48
N LYS A 95 -11.49 6.00 -0.18
CA LYS A 95 -12.03 4.76 0.41
C LYS A 95 -11.39 3.48 -0.15
N LYS A 96 -10.25 3.60 -0.85
CA LYS A 96 -9.53 2.46 -1.42
C LYS A 96 -8.46 1.96 -0.45
N THR A 97 -8.15 0.67 -0.60
CA THR A 97 -7.06 0.02 0.10
C THR A 97 -6.00 -0.37 -0.92
N HIS A 98 -4.76 -0.01 -0.62
CA HIS A 98 -3.60 -0.31 -1.44
C HIS A 98 -2.58 -1.10 -0.62
N THR A 99 -1.77 -1.91 -1.28
CA THR A 99 -0.65 -2.61 -0.65
C THR A 99 0.63 -2.04 -1.22
N ILE A 100 1.55 -1.67 -0.34
CA ILE A 100 2.90 -1.27 -0.72
C ILE A 100 3.89 -2.25 -0.10
N THR A 101 5.01 -2.44 -0.80
CA THR A 101 6.10 -3.29 -0.36
C THR A 101 7.34 -2.43 -0.21
N LYS A 102 7.97 -2.50 0.95
CA LYS A 102 9.20 -1.75 1.27
C LYS A 102 10.26 -2.74 1.72
N ILE A 103 11.50 -2.50 1.31
CA ILE A 103 12.65 -3.31 1.69
C ILE A 103 13.48 -2.48 2.65
N LEU A 104 13.75 -3.05 3.82
CA LEU A 104 14.69 -2.52 4.79
C LEU A 104 15.96 -3.37 4.73
N SER A 105 17.12 -2.73 4.69
CA SER A 105 18.42 -3.40 4.58
C SER A 105 19.33 -3.00 5.73
N GLY A 106 20.41 -3.75 5.94
CA GLY A 106 21.41 -3.46 6.96
C GLY A 106 21.25 -4.27 8.25
N PHE A 107 20.47 -5.35 8.22
CA PHE A 107 20.35 -6.26 9.35
C PHE A 107 21.55 -7.19 9.44
N LYS A 108 21.83 -7.67 10.66
CA LYS A 108 22.86 -8.68 10.91
C LYS A 108 22.44 -10.04 10.37
N THR A 109 23.41 -10.85 9.95
CA THR A 109 23.21 -12.24 9.55
C THR A 109 23.73 -13.21 10.60
N GLU A 110 23.17 -14.43 10.60
CA GLU A 110 23.59 -15.52 11.49
C GLU A 110 25.06 -15.94 11.27
N LYS A 111 25.60 -15.70 10.07
CA LYS A 111 27.04 -15.82 9.83
C LYS A 111 27.68 -14.51 10.24
N GLY A 112 28.04 -14.39 11.52
CA GLY A 112 28.72 -13.21 12.02
C GLY A 112 29.95 -12.88 11.19
N GLN A 113 29.94 -11.74 10.50
CA GLN A 113 31.17 -11.04 10.16
C GLN A 113 30.88 -9.56 9.90
N ASN A 114 31.32 -8.76 10.87
CA ASN A 114 31.72 -7.37 10.68
C ASN A 114 32.58 -7.27 9.41
N ASN A 115 32.11 -6.51 8.42
CA ASN A 115 33.00 -5.80 7.51
C ASN A 115 32.95 -4.32 7.88
N SER A 116 33.39 -4.00 9.10
CA SER A 116 33.95 -2.68 9.40
C SER A 116 35.47 -2.84 9.26
N ASN A 117 35.95 -2.86 8.01
CA ASN A 117 37.37 -2.67 7.77
C ASN A 117 37.60 -1.15 7.79
N GLU A 118 37.91 -0.65 8.99
CA GLU A 118 38.55 0.64 9.19
C GLU A 118 39.75 0.72 8.24
N GLY A 119 39.62 1.57 7.22
CA GLY A 119 40.69 1.86 6.30
C GLY A 119 41.79 2.61 7.05
N GLY A 120 42.83 1.88 7.46
CA GLY A 120 44.13 2.45 7.75
C GLY A 120 44.65 3.19 6.52
N GLY A 121 44.92 4.48 6.69
CA GLY A 121 45.52 5.34 5.69
C GLY A 121 46.54 6.26 6.34
N LYS A 122 47.78 5.74 6.42
CA LYS A 122 49.10 6.36 6.62
C LYS A 122 49.20 7.74 7.27
#